data_AF-A0A8J6JPW4-F1
#
_entry.id   AF-A0A8J6JPW4-F1
#
_cell.length_a   1.000
_cell.length_b   1.000
_cell.length_c   1.000
_cell.angle_alpha   90.00
_cell.angle_beta   90.00
_cell.angle_gamma   90.00
#
_symmetry.space_group_name_H-M   'P 1'
#
loop_
_entity.id
_entity.type
_entity.pdbx_description
1 polymer ?
#
loop_
_entity_poly.entity_id
_entity_poly.type
_entity_poly.pdbx_seq_one_letter_code
_entity_poly.pdbx_strand_id
1 'polypeptide(L)' 'MPTREEILVLGLTAGVLGSLVGGLMLGVGLGLAVNGAHVGWLLVLPAAPVSGLLGYILARRLARQLPK' A
#
# COMPACT_ATOMS: atom_id res chain seq x y z
N MET A 1 8.07 17.85 16.55
CA MET A 1 6.74 17.92 15.88
C MET A 1 6.96 17.67 14.41
N PRO A 2 6.07 16.93 13.72
CA PRO A 2 6.27 16.68 12.31
C PRO A 2 6.00 17.98 11.55
N THR A 3 6.80 18.29 10.54
CA THR A 3 6.54 19.45 9.69
C THR A 3 5.39 19.15 8.73
N ARG A 4 4.73 20.21 8.23
CA ARG A 4 3.67 20.04 7.21
C ARG A 4 4.21 19.34 5.96
N GLU A 5 5.45 19.62 5.61
CA GLU A 5 6.15 18.98 4.51
C GLU A 5 6.28 17.46 4.72
N GLU A 6 6.69 17.01 5.90
CA GLU A 6 6.80 15.58 6.22
C GLU A 6 5.46 14.84 6.10
N ILE A 7 4.35 15.49 6.48
CA ILE A 7 3.01 14.92 6.33
C ILE A 7 2.63 14.79 4.84
N LEU A 8 2.94 15.81 4.03
CA LEU A 8 2.70 15.79 2.59
C LEU A 8 3.54 14.71 1.89
N VAL A 9 4.82 14.60 2.24
CA VAL A 9 5.72 13.56 1.73
C VAL A 9 5.25 12.18 2.15
N LEU A 10 4.78 12.01 3.39
CA LEU A 10 4.18 10.75 3.85
C LEU A 10 2.97 10.36 3.00
N GLY A 11 2.03 11.30 2.77
CA GLY A 11 0.85 11.06 1.96
C GLY A 11 1.20 10.68 0.52
N LEU A 12 2.12 11.43 -0.11
CA LEU A 12 2.59 11.16 -1.47
C LEU A 12 3.26 9.77 -1.56
N THR A 13 4.18 9.48 -0.63
CA THR A 13 4.94 8.22 -0.62
C THR A 13 4.02 7.02 -0.35
N ALA A 14 3.12 7.14 0.62
CA ALA A 14 2.16 6.09 0.94
C ALA A 14 1.18 5.85 -0.22
N GLY A 15 0.71 6.92 -0.88
CA GLY A 15 -0.16 6.82 -2.05
C GLY A 15 0.52 6.16 -3.24
N VAL A 16 1.75 6.56 -3.57
CA VAL A 16 2.52 5.97 -4.68
C VAL A 16 2.86 4.51 -4.40
N LEU A 17 3.40 4.19 -3.22
CA LEU A 17 3.73 2.80 -2.87
C LEU A 17 2.48 1.92 -2.78
N GLY A 18 1.41 2.42 -2.17
CA GLY A 18 0.15 1.70 -2.06
C GLY A 18 -0.49 1.42 -3.42
N SER A 19 -0.56 2.42 -4.30
CA SER A 19 -1.11 2.25 -5.64
C SER A 19 -0.24 1.35 -6.52
N LEU A 20 1.09 1.43 -6.42
CA LEU A 20 1.98 0.61 -7.22
C LEU A 20 1.93 -0.86 -6.76
N VAL A 21 2.04 -1.13 -5.46
CA VAL A 21 2.00 -2.51 -4.93
C VAL A 21 0.60 -3.10 -5.05
N GLY A 22 -0.43 -2.38 -4.60
CA GLY A 22 -1.82 -2.83 -4.66
C GLY A 22 -2.32 -2.97 -6.11
N GLY A 23 -2.01 -2.00 -6.96
CA GLY A 23 -2.40 -2.03 -8.37
C GLY A 23 -1.74 -3.17 -9.15
N LEU A 24 -0.44 -3.42 -8.92
CA LEU A 24 0.24 -4.55 -9.56
C LEU A 24 -0.29 -5.91 -9.04
N MET A 25 -0.47 -6.07 -7.73
CA MET A 25 -1.04 -7.31 -7.17
C MET A 25 -2.45 -7.56 -7.71
N LEU A 26 -3.28 -6.52 -7.77
CA LEU A 26 -4.64 -6.61 -8.30
C LEU A 26 -4.61 -6.94 -9.79
N GLY A 27 -3.83 -6.22 -10.60
CA GLY A 27 -3.77 -6.39 -12.05
C GLY A 27 -3.24 -7.77 -12.45
N VAL A 28 -2.13 -8.20 -11.85
CA VAL A 28 -1.57 -9.54 -12.11
C VAL A 28 -2.51 -10.63 -11.59
N GLY A 29 -3.04 -10.46 -10.38
CA GLY A 29 -3.96 -11.43 -9.77
C GLY A 29 -5.25 -11.61 -10.58
N LEU A 30 -5.88 -10.52 -11.03
CA LEU A 30 -7.05 -10.58 -11.90
C LEU A 30 -6.70 -11.19 -13.25
N GLY A 31 -5.56 -10.82 -13.84
CA GLY A 31 -5.08 -11.41 -15.08
C GLY A 31 -4.98 -12.93 -14.98
N LEU A 32 -4.39 -13.46 -13.91
CA LEU A 32 -4.29 -14.89 -13.67
C LEU A 32 -5.68 -15.54 -13.44
N ALA A 33 -6.53 -14.92 -12.62
CA ALA A 33 -7.85 -15.45 -12.29
C ALA A 33 -8.76 -15.53 -13.53
N VAL A 34 -8.74 -14.50 -14.39
CA VAL A 34 -9.54 -14.44 -15.63
C VAL A 34 -9.03 -15.45 -16.67
N ASN A 35 -7.73 -15.74 -16.69
CA ASN A 35 -7.14 -16.76 -17.56
C ASN A 35 -7.25 -18.19 -16.99
N GLY A 36 -8.11 -18.44 -16.00
CA GLY A 36 -8.39 -19.77 -15.45
C GLY A 36 -7.39 -20.25 -14.39
N ALA A 37 -6.33 -19.51 -14.11
CA ALA A 37 -5.41 -19.79 -13.01
C ALA A 37 -6.00 -19.23 -11.70
N HIS A 38 -6.87 -20.00 -11.04
CA HIS A 38 -7.55 -19.60 -9.80
C HIS A 38 -6.62 -19.21 -8.65
N VAL A 39 -5.33 -19.60 -8.72
CA VAL A 39 -4.29 -19.12 -7.81
C VAL A 39 -4.17 -17.59 -7.80
N GLY A 40 -4.59 -16.91 -8.88
CA GLY A 40 -4.63 -15.45 -8.98
C GLY A 40 -5.41 -14.76 -7.87
N TRP A 41 -6.42 -15.43 -7.28
CA TRP A 41 -7.17 -14.90 -6.14
C TRP A 41 -6.31 -14.65 -4.90
N LEU A 42 -5.20 -15.38 -4.74
CA LEU A 42 -4.23 -15.15 -3.67
C LEU A 42 -3.55 -13.79 -3.79
N LEU A 43 -3.48 -13.20 -5.00
CA LEU A 43 -2.93 -11.86 -5.21
C LEU A 43 -4.03 -10.79 -5.15
N VAL A 44 -5.21 -11.09 -5.70
CA VAL A 44 -6.35 -10.15 -5.74
C VAL A 44 -6.86 -9.80 -4.34
N LEU A 45 -7.17 -10.82 -3.52
CA LEU A 45 -7.81 -10.62 -2.22
C LEU A 45 -6.96 -9.76 -1.26
N PRO A 46 -5.65 -9.99 -1.10
CA PRO A 46 -4.84 -9.18 -0.21
C PRO A 46 -4.34 -7.85 -0.82
N ALA A 47 -4.59 -7.56 -2.10
CA ALA A 47 -4.06 -6.35 -2.75
C ALA A 47 -4.43 -5.05 -2.01
N ALA A 48 -5.69 -4.93 -1.58
CA ALA A 48 -6.16 -3.78 -0.81
C ALA A 48 -5.57 -3.69 0.61
N PRO A 49 -5.62 -4.74 1.45
CA PRO A 49 -5.02 -4.65 2.79
C PRO A 49 -3.50 -4.51 2.76
N VAL A 50 -2.79 -5.13 1.79
CA VAL A 50 -1.34 -5.00 1.67
C VAL A 50 -0.95 -3.55 1.31
N SER A 51 -1.67 -2.92 0.38
CA SER A 51 -1.43 -1.51 0.04
C SER A 51 -1.72 -0.56 1.21
N GLY A 52 -2.82 -0.78 1.94
CA GLY A 52 -3.13 -0.02 3.16
C GLY A 52 -2.12 -0.23 4.29
N LEU A 53 -1.61 -1.45 4.47
CA LEU A 53 -0.63 -1.78 5.49
C LEU A 53 0.70 -1.03 5.27
N LEU A 54 1.13 -0.88 4.02
CA LEU A 54 2.33 -0.11 3.69
C LEU A 54 2.20 1.36 4.13
N GLY A 55 1.07 2.00 3.81
CA GLY A 55 0.77 3.36 4.25
C GLY A 55 0.73 3.46 5.78
N TYR A 56 0.11 2.49 6.46
CA TYR A 56 0.05 2.44 7.92
C TYR A 56 1.43 2.33 8.57
N ILE A 57 2.33 1.50 8.04
CA ILE A 57 3.69 1.35 8.57
C ILE A 57 4.46 2.66 8.44
N LEU A 58 4.37 3.34 7.29
CA LEU A 58 5.01 4.63 7.06
C LEU A 58 4.48 5.69 8.04
N ALA A 59 3.16 5.76 8.22
CA ALA A 59 2.54 6.69 9.17
C ALA A 59 2.96 6.40 10.61
N ARG A 60 3.02 5.12 11.00
CA ARG A 60 3.46 4.69 12.32
C ARG A 60 4.92 5.04 12.60
N ARG A 61 5.78 5.02 11.57
CA ARG A 61 7.18 5.46 11.70
C ARG A 61 7.26 6.97 11.94
N LEU A 62 6.50 7.78 11.20
CA LEU A 62 6.48 9.23 11.41
C LEU A 62 5.93 9.59 12.81
N ALA A 63 4.86 8.94 13.25
CA ALA A 63 4.27 9.16 14.58
C ALA A 63 5.24 8.88 15.74
N ARG A 64 6.18 7.94 15.57
CA ARG A 64 7.21 7.62 16.58
C ARG A 64 8.32 8.67 16.68
N GLN A 65 8.49 9.51 15.66
CA GLN A 65 9.49 10.59 15.65
C GLN A 65 8.97 11.85 16.36
N LEU A 66 7.73 11.81 16.84
CA LEU A 66 7.13 12.91 17.57
C LEU A 66 7.64 12.91 19.02
N PRO A 67 8.12 14.04 19.54
CA PRO A 67 8.35 14.17 20.96
C PRO A 67 7.02 13.93 21.69
N LYS A 68 7.08 13.15 22.78
CA LYS A 68 5.93 12.88 23.66
C LYS A 68 5.39 14.17 24.28
#